data_AF-A0A356L0J6-F1
#
_entry.id   AF-A0A356L0J6-F1
#
_cell.length_a   1.000
_cell.length_b   1.000
_cell.length_c   1.000
_cell.angle_alpha   90.00
_cell.angle_beta   90.00
_cell.angle_gamma   90.00
#
_symmetry.space_group_name_H-M   'P 1'
#
loop_
_entity.id
_entity.type
_entity.pdbx_description
1 polymer ?
#
loop_
_entity_poly.entity_id
_entity_poly.type
_entity_poly.pdbx_seq_one_letter_code
_entity_poly.pdbx_strand_id
1 'polypeptide(L)' 'MGFCENDKWLTVVVPAYNAEKYLEYNLQSFLSPSAPEKLEIIVVDDGSTDGTAQIADHYHEAYP' A
#
# COMPACT_ATOMS: atom_id res chain seq x y z
N MET A 1 24.82 -3.64 -20.24
CA MET A 1 24.47 -2.60 -19.26
C MET A 1 23.21 -3.10 -18.58
N GLY A 2 23.39 -3.73 -17.41
CA GLY A 2 22.33 -4.50 -16.75
C GLY A 2 21.49 -3.60 -15.85
N PHE A 3 20.18 -3.69 -15.99
CA PHE A 3 19.26 -3.28 -14.94
C PHE A 3 18.69 -4.56 -14.34
N CYS A 4 18.72 -4.65 -13.01
CA CYS A 4 18.17 -5.76 -12.25
C CYS A 4 16.66 -5.85 -12.50
N GLU A 5 16.16 -7.06 -12.73
CA GLU A 5 14.73 -7.39 -12.70
C GLU A 5 14.20 -7.24 -11.26
N ASN A 6 13.90 -6.01 -10.85
CA ASN A 6 12.82 -5.76 -9.91
C ASN A 6 12.18 -4.43 -10.29
N ASP A 7 11.05 -4.51 -11.00
CA ASP A 7 10.53 -3.43 -11.82
C ASP A 7 9.66 -2.45 -11.02
N LYS A 8 10.13 -2.11 -9.81
CA LYS A 8 9.56 -1.11 -8.90
C LYS A 8 10.58 0.02 -8.72
N TRP A 9 10.16 1.26 -8.96
CA TRP A 9 11.01 2.46 -8.82
C TRP A 9 10.90 3.08 -7.43
N LEU A 10 9.78 2.84 -6.75
CA LEU A 10 9.52 3.36 -5.42
C LEU A 10 8.77 2.32 -4.59
N THR A 11 9.26 2.05 -3.40
CA THR A 11 8.53 1.31 -2.35
C THR A 11 8.16 2.29 -1.25
N VAL A 12 6.87 2.31 -0.89
CA VAL A 12 6.35 3.09 0.24
C VAL A 12 5.90 2.13 1.34
N VAL A 13 6.40 2.32 2.55
CA VAL A 13 5.98 1.53 3.72
C VAL A 13 4.97 2.35 4.52
N VAL A 14 3.79 1.79 4.75
CA VAL A 14 2.69 2.42 5.49
C VAL A 14 2.47 1.65 6.79
N PRO A 15 2.98 2.13 7.94
CA PRO A 15 2.62 1.56 9.23
C PRO A 15 1.16 1.88 9.54
N ALA A 16 0.39 0.87 9.95
CA ALA A 16 -1.01 0.99 10.28
C ALA A 16 -1.30 0.32 11.63
N TYR A 17 -1.92 1.04 12.55
CA TYR A 17 -2.43 0.50 13.80
C TYR A 17 -3.71 1.25 14.16
N ASN A 18 -4.84 0.54 14.21
CA ASN A 18 -6.18 1.11 14.36
C ASN A 18 -6.44 2.32 13.43
N ALA A 19 -6.13 2.12 12.15
CA ALA A 19 -6.15 3.12 11.09
C ALA A 19 -7.38 3.01 10.17
N GLU A 20 -8.44 2.28 10.54
CA GLU A 20 -9.62 2.02 9.70
C GLU A 20 -10.19 3.30 9.05
N LYS A 21 -10.20 4.41 9.80
CA LYS A 21 -10.75 5.70 9.35
C LYS A 21 -9.93 6.40 8.26
N TYR A 22 -8.66 6.03 8.08
CA TYR A 22 -7.71 6.78 7.27
C TYR A 22 -6.98 5.94 6.24
N LEU A 23 -6.83 4.63 6.48
CA LEU A 23 -6.06 3.75 5.62
C LEU A 23 -6.62 3.74 4.19
N GLU A 24 -7.94 3.67 4.04
CA GLU A 24 -8.62 3.75 2.74
C GLU A 24 -8.21 5.01 1.95
N TYR A 25 -8.36 6.19 2.57
CA TYR A 25 -8.02 7.46 1.93
C TYR A 25 -6.52 7.55 1.59
N ASN A 26 -5.67 7.03 2.48
CA ASN A 26 -4.22 6.97 2.24
C ASN A 26 -3.90 6.12 1.01
N LEU A 27 -4.47 4.90 0.92
CA LEU A 27 -4.20 3.98 -0.19
C LEU A 27 -4.75 4.49 -1.52
N GLN A 28 -5.95 5.08 -1.53
CA GLN A 28 -6.53 5.71 -2.73
C GLN A 28 -5.64 6.81 -3.32
N SER A 29 -4.89 7.54 -2.49
CA SER A 29 -4.02 8.61 -2.97
C SER A 29 -2.91 8.11 -3.92
N PHE A 30 -2.47 6.86 -3.74
CA PHE A 30 -1.49 6.21 -4.58
C PHE A 30 -2.06 5.66 -5.90
N LEU A 31 -3.39 5.61 -6.04
CA LEU A 31 -4.07 5.23 -7.27
C LEU A 31 -4.31 6.44 -8.21
N SER A 32 -3.83 7.62 -7.82
CA SER A 32 -3.99 8.83 -8.62
C SER A 32 -3.13 8.79 -9.90
N PRO A 33 -3.53 9.48 -10.99
CA PRO A 33 -2.73 9.57 -12.23
C PRO A 33 -1.33 10.20 -12.04
N SER A 34 -1.11 10.89 -10.93
CA SER A 34 0.19 11.49 -10.57
C SER A 34 1.13 10.53 -9.84
N ALA A 35 0.65 9.35 -9.43
CA ALA A 35 1.46 8.36 -8.73
C ALA A 35 2.48 7.70 -9.70
N PRO A 36 3.65 7.26 -9.19
CA PRO A 36 4.62 6.54 -10.02
C PRO A 36 4.04 5.24 -10.59
N GLU A 37 4.31 4.96 -11.87
CA GLU A 37 3.81 3.74 -12.54
C GLU A 37 4.36 2.44 -11.91
N LYS A 38 5.59 2.50 -11.39
CA LYS A 38 6.30 1.37 -10.78
C LYS A 38 6.37 1.54 -9.27
N LEU A 39 5.19 1.54 -8.64
CA LEU A 39 5.01 1.70 -7.20
C LEU A 39 4.77 0.34 -6.52
N GLU A 40 5.38 0.16 -5.36
CA GLU A 40 5.08 -0.91 -4.39
C GLU A 40 4.66 -0.26 -3.08
N ILE A 41 3.62 -0.81 -2.45
CA ILE A 41 3.14 -0.33 -1.15
C ILE A 41 3.13 -1.52 -0.22
N ILE A 42 3.80 -1.38 0.92
CA ILE A 42 3.81 -2.39 1.98
C ILE A 42 3.07 -1.80 3.16
N VAL A 43 1.87 -2.30 3.43
CA VAL A 43 1.13 -1.97 4.65
C VAL A 43 1.59 -2.90 5.76
N VAL A 44 2.02 -2.33 6.89
CA VAL A 44 2.47 -3.08 8.06
C VAL A 44 1.45 -2.86 9.18
N ASP A 45 0.61 -3.86 9.43
CA ASP A 45 -0.32 -3.87 10.56
C ASP A 45 0.32 -4.50 11.80
N ASP A 46 0.36 -3.76 12.91
CA ASP A 46 0.94 -4.20 14.19
C ASP A 46 -0.14 -4.70 15.17
N GLY A 47 -1.05 -5.54 14.67
CA GLY A 47 -2.11 -6.13 15.47
C GLY A 47 -3.27 -5.18 15.76
N SER A 48 -3.75 -4.47 14.74
CA SER A 48 -4.97 -3.66 14.85
C SER A 48 -6.17 -4.49 15.33
N THR A 49 -7.05 -3.84 16.08
CA THR A 49 -8.29 -4.44 16.61
C THR A 49 -9.55 -3.95 15.92
N ASP A 50 -9.41 -3.01 14.99
CA ASP A 50 -10.46 -2.43 14.16
C ASP A 50 -10.42 -3.01 12.73
N GLY A 51 -11.11 -2.36 11.78
CA GLY A 51 -11.18 -2.79 10.37
C GLY A 51 -9.90 -2.62 9.54
N THR A 52 -8.76 -2.24 10.14
CA THR A 52 -7.52 -1.90 9.41
C THR A 52 -7.01 -3.05 8.52
N ALA A 53 -6.92 -4.26 9.07
CA ALA A 53 -6.37 -5.40 8.34
C ALA A 53 -7.24 -5.77 7.13
N GLN A 54 -8.56 -5.73 7.29
CA GLN A 54 -9.52 -6.03 6.23
C GLN A 54 -9.43 -5.04 5.07
N ILE A 55 -9.17 -3.75 5.37
CA ILE A 55 -8.92 -2.74 4.34
C ILE A 55 -7.60 -3.05 3.62
N ALA A 56 -6.52 -3.37 4.34
CA ALA A 56 -5.25 -3.72 3.72
C ALA A 56 -5.37 -4.94 2.79
N ASP A 57 -6.05 -6.00 3.25
CA ASP A 57 -6.30 -7.23 2.47
C ASP A 57 -7.11 -6.93 1.20
N HIS A 58 -8.16 -6.10 1.30
CA HIS A 58 -8.97 -5.70 0.15
C HIS A 58 -8.12 -5.04 -0.95
N TYR A 59 -7.19 -4.16 -0.57
CA TYR A 59 -6.28 -3.52 -1.52
C TYR A 59 -5.25 -4.48 -2.09
N HIS A 60 -4.72 -5.41 -1.29
CA HIS A 60 -3.79 -6.42 -1.76
C HIS A 60 -4.41 -7.33 -2.82
N GLU A 61 -5.66 -7.75 -2.62
CA GLU A 61 -6.41 -8.56 -3.60
C GLU A 61 -6.68 -7.80 -4.90
N ALA A 62 -7.03 -6.51 -4.79
CA ALA A 62 -7.30 -5.65 -5.94
C ALA A 62 -6.02 -5.24 -6.71
N TYR A 63 -4.88 -5.16 -6.03
CA TYR A 63 -3.60 -4.67 -6.54
C TYR A 63 -2.42 -5.53 -6.03
N PRO A 64 -2.22 -6.74 -6.60
CA PRO A 64 -1.16 -7.65 -6.18
C PRO A 64 0.25 -7.21 -6.60
#